data_AF-A0A6M3L498-F1
#
_entry.id   AF-A0A6M3L498-F1
#
_cell.length_a   1.000
_cell.length_b   1.000
_cell.length_c   1.000
_cell.angle_alpha   90.00
_cell.angle_beta   90.00
_cell.angle_gamma   90.00
#
_symmetry.space_group_name_H-M   'P 1'
#
loop_
_entity.id
_entity.type
_entity.pdbx_description
1 polymer ?
#
loop_
_entity_poly.entity_id
_entity_poly.type
_entity_poly.pdbx_seq_one_letter_code
_entity_poly.pdbx_strand_id
1 'polypeptide(L)'
;MQYGETPYLLSHLDNVKRFMKKSTAETEDDALLNAFLLQATSRIEQFLNRNIRYRSYSSELIDGSGTNTLFLKNPPIDTGTTFAIYEDSNREFGAATEVSSDDYAVHAGSGYVKKDGGLLWTTGNLNHKATYSGGFQNFVIISGVNDTIEWNNGDADFYVNITAGTYTGADLVTAIQTAMDLEDDSLTVTVSYNELIGKFRFVAASGTFILKLFNGTYSYRTMGYTLGCDPAVDQSTLNAFNWGSWNHDTGTVTAIASGSAAIISLDQRCGIIEVENTTKAENNLHVSFDGGDTFTTIYALTGRYSFPFRCTSIKIYADISGATYEVSYTYESGSLTWVSDVPVFGIPKLIELACHQLVQMYWEYSGRSAHRRLGYKSISTDMGATISFDEEIEDRILGSINSFKRILI
;
A
#
# COMPACT_ATOMS: atom_id res chain seq x y z
N MET A 1 -20.10 23.65 4.55
CA MET A 1 -19.91 22.50 5.44
C MET A 1 -18.45 22.15 5.41
N GLN A 2 -17.72 22.46 6.48
CA GLN A 2 -16.33 22.06 6.62
C GLN A 2 -16.35 20.55 6.87
N TYR A 3 -15.82 19.75 5.95
CA TYR A 3 -15.63 18.31 6.16
C TYR A 3 -14.55 18.14 7.23
N GLY A 4 -14.94 18.31 8.50
CA GLY A 4 -14.11 17.95 9.65
C GLY A 4 -13.91 16.44 9.63
N GLU A 5 -12.63 16.03 9.61
CA GLU A 5 -12.12 14.66 9.74
C GLU A 5 -12.83 13.61 8.87
N THR A 6 -12.19 13.16 7.79
CA THR A 6 -12.72 12.10 6.93
C THR A 6 -13.03 10.84 7.77
N PRO A 7 -14.32 10.44 7.87
CA PRO A 7 -14.79 9.48 8.86
C PRO A 7 -14.40 8.05 8.47
N TYR A 8 -13.65 7.35 9.33
CA TYR A 8 -13.44 5.88 9.39
C TYR A 8 -13.65 5.05 8.09
N LEU A 9 -13.16 5.50 6.93
CA LEU A 9 -13.42 4.86 5.64
C LEU A 9 -12.73 3.50 5.55
N LEU A 10 -13.32 2.52 4.86
CA LEU A 10 -12.72 1.18 4.70
C LEU A 10 -11.77 1.07 3.51
N SER A 11 -11.65 2.13 2.71
CA SER A 11 -10.64 2.27 1.67
C SER A 11 -10.33 3.74 1.44
N HIS A 12 -9.36 4.03 0.58
CA HIS A 12 -9.07 5.38 0.10
C HIS A 12 -9.69 5.61 -1.27
N LEU A 13 -9.96 6.88 -1.57
CA LEU A 13 -10.49 7.31 -2.86
C LEU A 13 -9.62 6.84 -4.03
N ASP A 14 -8.30 6.93 -3.92
CA ASP A 14 -7.38 6.50 -4.99
C ASP A 14 -7.49 5.00 -5.28
N ASN A 15 -7.69 4.17 -4.25
CA ASN A 15 -7.87 2.72 -4.42
C ASN A 15 -9.19 2.43 -5.16
N VAL A 16 -10.25 3.15 -4.81
CA VAL A 16 -11.55 3.10 -5.51
C VAL A 16 -11.40 3.52 -6.97
N LYS A 17 -10.72 4.64 -7.26
CA LYS A 17 -10.50 5.11 -8.63
C LYS A 17 -9.75 4.08 -9.48
N ARG A 18 -8.65 3.51 -8.95
CA ARG A 18 -7.90 2.42 -9.61
C ARG A 18 -8.79 1.21 -9.89
N PHE A 19 -9.57 0.77 -8.91
CA PHE A 19 -10.50 -0.35 -9.07
C PHE A 19 -11.50 -0.09 -10.20
N MET A 20 -12.03 1.13 -10.27
CA MET A 20 -12.95 1.58 -11.32
C MET A 20 -12.27 1.93 -12.65
N LYS A 21 -10.94 1.75 -12.76
CA LYS A 21 -10.11 2.12 -13.93
C LYS A 21 -10.21 3.61 -14.30
N LYS A 22 -10.35 4.47 -13.28
CA LYS A 22 -10.28 5.93 -13.39
C LYS A 22 -8.88 6.42 -13.03
N SER A 23 -8.46 7.52 -13.63
CA SER A 23 -7.21 8.18 -13.26
C SER A 23 -7.31 8.73 -11.83
N THR A 24 -6.28 8.53 -11.01
CA THR A 24 -6.23 9.11 -9.66
C THR A 24 -6.11 10.64 -9.68
N ALA A 25 -5.59 11.20 -10.78
CA ALA A 25 -5.48 12.65 -10.99
C ALA A 25 -6.80 13.34 -11.39
N GLU A 26 -7.81 12.58 -11.84
CA GLU A 26 -9.15 13.13 -12.11
C GLU A 26 -9.83 13.49 -10.79
N THR A 27 -10.28 14.73 -10.63
CA THR A 27 -10.90 15.21 -9.37
C THR A 27 -12.38 15.56 -9.48
N GLU A 28 -12.94 15.55 -10.70
CA GLU A 28 -14.32 15.97 -10.97
C GLU A 28 -15.36 15.19 -10.16
N ASP A 29 -15.11 13.89 -9.95
CA ASP A 29 -16.02 12.97 -9.27
C ASP A 29 -15.67 12.73 -7.80
N ASP A 30 -14.62 13.37 -7.26
CA ASP A 30 -14.06 13.03 -5.94
C ASP A 30 -15.05 13.22 -4.80
N ALA A 31 -15.84 14.29 -4.86
CA ALA A 31 -16.87 14.54 -3.87
C ALA A 31 -17.95 13.44 -3.88
N LEU A 32 -18.35 12.98 -5.06
CA LEU A 32 -19.37 11.95 -5.22
C LEU A 32 -18.84 10.56 -4.84
N LEU A 33 -17.61 10.21 -5.28
CA LEU A 33 -16.96 8.96 -4.92
C LEU A 33 -16.70 8.87 -3.42
N ASN A 34 -16.30 9.96 -2.76
CA ASN A 34 -16.18 10.00 -1.30
C ASN A 34 -17.53 9.77 -0.60
N ALA A 35 -18.62 10.35 -1.12
CA ALA A 35 -19.96 10.11 -0.58
C ALA A 35 -20.37 8.63 -0.72
N PHE A 36 -20.09 8.00 -1.86
CA PHE A 36 -20.33 6.57 -2.05
C PHE A 36 -19.43 5.70 -1.18
N LEU A 37 -18.17 6.09 -0.98
CA LEU A 37 -17.22 5.39 -0.11
C LEU A 37 -17.67 5.42 1.36
N LEU A 38 -18.21 6.54 1.81
CA LEU A 38 -18.84 6.66 3.13
C LEU A 38 -20.10 5.79 3.24
N GLN A 39 -20.96 5.81 2.22
CA GLN A 39 -22.16 4.98 2.17
C GLN A 39 -21.80 3.48 2.19
N ALA A 40 -20.82 3.05 1.40
CA ALA A 40 -20.34 1.67 1.36
C ALA A 40 -19.74 1.24 2.70
N THR A 41 -18.95 2.12 3.33
CA THR A 41 -18.41 1.90 4.67
C THR A 41 -19.53 1.66 5.69
N SER A 42 -20.49 2.59 5.76
CA SER A 42 -21.64 2.49 6.67
C SER A 42 -22.44 1.22 6.44
N ARG A 43 -22.66 0.86 5.17
CA ARG A 43 -23.42 -0.34 4.80
C ARG A 43 -22.71 -1.63 5.22
N ILE A 44 -21.39 -1.71 5.05
CA ILE A 44 -20.58 -2.84 5.50
C ILE A 44 -20.61 -2.95 7.03
N GLU A 45 -20.42 -1.84 7.76
CA GLU A 45 -20.45 -1.84 9.23
C GLU A 45 -21.82 -2.25 9.76
N GLN A 46 -22.91 -1.80 9.12
CA GLN A 46 -24.28 -2.22 9.43
C GLN A 46 -24.48 -3.73 9.18
N PHE A 47 -24.03 -4.23 8.03
CA PHE A 47 -24.16 -5.65 7.67
C PHE A 47 -23.41 -6.57 8.65
N LEU A 48 -22.20 -6.18 9.04
CA LEU A 48 -21.36 -6.90 9.99
C LEU A 48 -21.79 -6.69 11.44
N ASN A 49 -22.64 -5.68 11.71
CA ASN A 49 -23.08 -5.24 13.02
C ASN A 49 -21.91 -4.88 13.96
N ARG A 50 -20.90 -4.21 13.41
CA ARG A 50 -19.70 -3.75 14.13
C ARG A 50 -18.97 -2.69 13.32
N ASN A 51 -18.18 -1.87 14.00
CA ASN A 51 -17.23 -1.01 13.31
C ASN A 51 -16.01 -1.85 12.88
N ILE A 52 -15.48 -1.52 11.71
CA ILE A 52 -14.36 -2.27 11.13
C ILE A 52 -13.06 -1.55 11.37
N ARG A 53 -13.02 -0.24 11.12
CA ARG A 53 -11.80 0.55 11.37
C ARG A 53 -11.57 0.72 12.87
N TYR A 54 -10.30 0.81 13.25
CA TYR A 54 -9.92 1.03 14.65
C TYR A 54 -10.57 2.28 15.25
N ARG A 55 -11.16 2.12 16.44
CA ARG A 55 -11.78 3.18 17.24
C ARG A 55 -11.55 2.92 18.72
N SER A 56 -11.59 3.99 19.51
CA SER A 56 -11.68 3.88 20.97
C SER A 56 -13.14 3.89 21.42
N TYR A 57 -13.46 2.98 22.32
CA TYR A 57 -14.77 2.77 22.93
C TYR A 57 -14.65 3.03 24.42
N SER A 58 -15.26 4.11 24.90
CA SER A 58 -15.24 4.47 26.33
C SER A 58 -16.40 3.88 27.14
N SER A 59 -17.40 3.31 26.46
CA SER A 59 -18.63 2.83 27.10
C SER A 59 -19.38 1.82 26.24
N GLU A 60 -18.74 0.69 25.91
CA GLU A 60 -19.48 -0.41 25.28
C GLU A 60 -20.27 -1.18 26.34
N LEU A 61 -21.59 -1.08 26.29
CA LEU A 61 -22.50 -1.82 27.16
C LEU A 61 -22.76 -3.23 26.62
N ILE A 62 -22.67 -4.23 27.50
CA ILE A 62 -22.73 -5.65 27.16
C ILE A 62 -23.62 -6.39 28.16
N ASP A 63 -24.45 -7.30 27.65
CA ASP A 63 -25.28 -8.19 28.46
C ASP A 63 -24.43 -9.27 29.13
N GLY A 64 -24.67 -9.49 30.41
CA GLY A 64 -24.07 -10.57 31.18
C GLY A 64 -24.77 -11.90 30.95
N SER A 65 -24.01 -12.91 30.52
CA SER A 65 -24.56 -14.22 30.15
C SER A 65 -24.59 -15.23 31.31
N GLY A 66 -23.98 -14.94 32.46
CA GLY A 66 -23.76 -15.96 33.50
C GLY A 66 -22.63 -16.95 33.17
N THR A 67 -21.94 -16.78 32.03
CA THR A 67 -20.81 -17.63 31.63
C THR A 67 -19.48 -16.99 32.02
N ASN A 68 -18.36 -17.68 31.84
CA ASN A 68 -17.03 -17.09 32.04
C ASN A 68 -16.54 -16.26 30.85
N THR A 69 -17.34 -16.10 29.79
CA THR A 69 -16.92 -15.41 28.56
C THR A 69 -17.81 -14.20 28.28
N LEU A 70 -17.19 -13.05 28.03
CA LEU A 70 -17.84 -11.80 27.64
C LEU A 70 -17.36 -11.39 26.24
N PHE A 71 -18.30 -11.14 25.34
CA PHE A 71 -18.04 -10.96 23.91
C PHE A 71 -18.08 -9.47 23.50
N LEU A 72 -16.93 -8.88 23.16
CA LEU A 72 -16.81 -7.47 22.70
C LEU A 72 -17.14 -7.29 21.21
N LYS A 73 -17.86 -6.23 20.83
CA LYS A 73 -18.40 -6.04 19.47
C LYS A 73 -17.35 -5.85 18.37
N ASN A 74 -16.20 -5.24 18.68
CA ASN A 74 -15.28 -4.72 17.64
C ASN A 74 -13.87 -5.36 17.67
N PRO A 75 -13.71 -6.66 17.34
CA PRO A 75 -12.38 -7.27 17.22
C PRO A 75 -11.64 -6.87 15.94
N PRO A 76 -10.31 -6.94 15.85
CA PRO A 76 -9.40 -7.28 16.92
C PRO A 76 -9.37 -6.19 18.00
N ILE A 77 -9.17 -6.60 19.24
CA ILE A 77 -9.00 -5.70 20.38
C ILE A 77 -7.53 -5.29 20.44
N ASP A 78 -7.26 -4.02 20.63
CA ASP A 78 -5.94 -3.55 21.01
C ASP A 78 -5.78 -3.62 22.53
N THR A 79 -4.85 -4.46 22.97
CA THR A 79 -4.50 -4.64 24.38
C THR A 79 -3.34 -3.75 24.83
N GLY A 80 -2.72 -2.99 23.92
CA GLY A 80 -1.58 -2.13 24.21
C GLY A 80 -1.95 -0.75 24.79
N THR A 81 -3.22 -0.37 24.72
CA THR A 81 -3.73 0.91 25.24
C THR A 81 -4.47 0.73 26.58
N THR A 82 -5.64 1.33 26.74
CA THR A 82 -6.48 1.26 27.94
C THR A 82 -7.57 0.21 27.74
N PHE A 83 -7.43 -0.91 28.44
CA PHE A 83 -8.45 -1.96 28.50
C PHE A 83 -9.00 -2.06 29.93
N ALA A 84 -10.31 -1.91 30.10
CA ALA A 84 -10.98 -2.06 31.38
C ALA A 84 -12.39 -2.65 31.21
N ILE A 85 -12.79 -3.52 32.15
CA ILE A 85 -14.14 -4.06 32.25
C ILE A 85 -14.73 -3.62 33.58
N TYR A 86 -15.96 -3.15 33.56
CA TYR A 86 -16.74 -2.82 34.74
C TYR A 86 -17.95 -3.73 34.81
N GLU A 87 -18.28 -4.21 36.00
CA GLU A 87 -19.40 -5.10 36.28
C GLU A 87 -20.30 -4.48 37.35
N ASP A 88 -21.49 -4.04 36.94
CA ASP A 88 -22.42 -3.32 37.81
C ASP A 88 -23.87 -3.61 37.44
N SER A 89 -24.59 -4.28 38.35
CA SER A 89 -26.01 -4.60 38.18
C SER A 89 -26.92 -3.36 38.21
N ASN A 90 -26.47 -2.26 38.82
CA ASN A 90 -27.20 -0.99 38.87
C ASN A 90 -26.84 -0.05 37.71
N ARG A 91 -25.80 -0.39 36.92
CA ARG A 91 -25.35 0.33 35.72
C ARG A 91 -24.85 1.76 36.00
N GLU A 92 -24.27 2.00 37.18
CA GLU A 92 -23.62 3.26 37.56
C GLU A 92 -22.13 3.28 37.14
N PHE A 93 -21.49 2.11 37.02
CA PHE A 93 -20.14 1.88 36.47
C PHE A 93 -19.04 2.80 37.03
N GLY A 94 -18.98 2.91 38.37
CA GLY A 94 -17.92 3.63 39.09
C GLY A 94 -16.62 2.82 39.23
N ALA A 95 -15.55 3.47 39.71
CA ALA A 95 -14.24 2.82 39.88
C ALA A 95 -14.26 1.55 40.76
N ALA A 96 -15.16 1.50 41.75
CA ALA A 96 -15.34 0.31 42.61
C ALA A 96 -15.96 -0.90 41.88
N THR A 97 -16.48 -0.71 40.66
CA THR A 97 -17.08 -1.76 39.83
C THR A 97 -16.13 -2.26 38.75
N GLU A 98 -14.92 -1.70 38.68
CA GLU A 98 -13.88 -2.15 37.77
C GLU A 98 -13.41 -3.55 38.20
N VAL A 99 -13.42 -4.49 37.25
CA VAL A 99 -12.92 -5.84 37.47
C VAL A 99 -11.40 -5.81 37.35
N SER A 100 -10.70 -6.41 38.33
CA SER A 100 -9.24 -6.49 38.31
C SER A 100 -8.75 -7.14 37.01
N SER A 101 -7.71 -6.58 36.39
CA SER A 101 -7.08 -7.18 35.21
C SER A 101 -6.47 -8.55 35.49
N ASP A 102 -6.20 -8.87 36.75
CA ASP A 102 -5.71 -10.20 37.18
C ASP A 102 -6.82 -11.28 37.18
N ASP A 103 -8.09 -10.87 37.13
CA ASP A 103 -9.25 -11.78 37.18
C ASP A 103 -9.72 -12.21 35.77
N TYR A 104 -9.10 -11.71 34.69
CA TYR A 104 -9.49 -12.05 33.33
C TYR A 104 -8.35 -12.02 32.31
N ALA A 105 -8.52 -12.81 31.24
CA ALA A 105 -7.69 -12.79 30.05
C ALA A 105 -8.44 -12.21 28.84
N VAL A 106 -7.78 -11.34 28.08
CA VAL A 106 -8.31 -10.77 26.83
C VAL A 106 -7.83 -11.59 25.63
N HIS A 107 -8.77 -12.16 24.88
CA HIS A 107 -8.48 -12.86 23.64
C HIS A 107 -8.65 -11.91 22.45
N ALA A 108 -7.64 -11.06 22.24
CA ALA A 108 -7.67 -9.91 21.34
C ALA A 108 -8.16 -10.21 19.91
N GLY A 109 -7.63 -11.26 19.27
CA GLY A 109 -8.01 -11.62 17.90
C GLY A 109 -9.45 -12.10 17.76
N SER A 110 -9.98 -12.76 18.80
CA SER A 110 -11.34 -13.33 18.79
C SER A 110 -12.40 -12.39 19.39
N GLY A 111 -11.97 -11.31 20.05
CA GLY A 111 -12.87 -10.29 20.58
C GLY A 111 -13.66 -10.73 21.81
N TYR A 112 -13.10 -11.56 22.68
CA TYR A 112 -13.75 -11.92 23.93
C TYR A 112 -12.82 -11.82 25.13
N VAL A 113 -13.42 -11.66 26.30
CA VAL A 113 -12.77 -11.60 27.61
C VAL A 113 -13.21 -12.82 28.39
N LYS A 114 -12.25 -13.54 28.95
CA LYS A 114 -12.52 -14.74 29.74
C LYS A 114 -12.12 -14.51 31.19
N LYS A 115 -13.06 -14.67 32.11
CA LYS A 115 -12.76 -14.67 33.55
C LYS A 115 -11.95 -15.91 33.93
N ASP A 116 -10.94 -15.72 34.77
CA ASP A 116 -10.07 -16.79 35.26
C ASP A 116 -10.57 -17.35 36.60
N GLY A 117 -9.90 -18.40 37.10
CA GLY A 117 -10.18 -18.96 38.44
C GLY A 117 -11.56 -19.61 38.64
N GLY A 118 -12.30 -19.88 37.55
CA GLY A 118 -13.67 -20.41 37.64
C GLY A 118 -14.74 -19.35 37.96
N LEU A 119 -14.37 -18.07 37.90
CA LEU A 119 -15.29 -16.96 38.06
C LEU A 119 -16.23 -16.84 36.85
N LEU A 120 -17.44 -16.32 37.08
CA LEU A 120 -18.46 -16.09 36.06
C LEU A 120 -18.80 -14.60 35.98
N TRP A 121 -19.20 -14.14 34.80
CA TRP A 121 -19.81 -12.83 34.62
C TRP A 121 -21.25 -12.86 35.16
N THR A 122 -21.67 -11.86 35.92
CA THR A 122 -23.01 -11.78 36.50
C THR A 122 -24.06 -11.70 35.40
N THR A 123 -25.18 -12.42 35.53
CA THR A 123 -26.27 -12.34 34.56
C THR A 123 -27.00 -10.99 34.68
N GLY A 124 -27.25 -10.31 33.56
CA GLY A 124 -27.99 -9.05 33.56
C GLY A 124 -28.02 -8.37 32.20
N ASN A 125 -28.98 -7.48 32.01
CA ASN A 125 -29.07 -6.70 30.77
C ASN A 125 -28.17 -5.47 30.88
N LEU A 126 -27.18 -5.40 29.99
CA LEU A 126 -26.24 -4.29 29.85
C LEU A 126 -25.60 -3.89 31.20
N ASN A 127 -25.28 -4.89 32.03
CA ASN A 127 -24.67 -4.77 33.35
C ASN A 127 -23.13 -4.81 33.30
N HIS A 128 -22.55 -4.89 32.11
CA HIS A 128 -21.11 -4.75 31.88
C HIS A 128 -20.83 -3.54 31.01
N LYS A 129 -19.74 -2.84 31.31
CA LYS A 129 -19.19 -1.77 30.48
C LYS A 129 -17.75 -2.11 30.14
N ALA A 130 -17.40 -2.11 28.87
CA ALA A 130 -16.03 -2.23 28.40
C ALA A 130 -15.50 -0.88 27.91
N THR A 131 -14.28 -0.55 28.33
CA THR A 131 -13.46 0.53 27.79
C THR A 131 -12.28 -0.10 27.08
N TYR A 132 -12.16 0.08 25.77
CA TYR A 132 -11.09 -0.51 24.97
C TYR A 132 -10.93 0.22 23.64
N SER A 133 -9.84 -0.07 22.92
CA SER A 133 -9.75 0.29 21.50
C SER A 133 -9.73 -0.99 20.65
N GLY A 134 -10.36 -0.96 19.48
CA GLY A 134 -10.48 -2.15 18.65
C GLY A 134 -10.95 -1.86 17.23
N GLY A 135 -10.76 -2.83 16.35
CA GLY A 135 -10.93 -2.72 14.91
C GLY A 135 -9.62 -2.94 14.16
N PHE A 136 -9.71 -3.02 12.84
CA PHE A 136 -8.56 -3.21 11.96
C PHE A 136 -7.79 -1.89 11.80
N GLN A 137 -6.54 -1.93 12.23
CA GLN A 137 -5.46 -0.97 11.95
C GLN A 137 -4.14 -1.69 11.65
N ASN A 138 -4.15 -3.04 11.72
CA ASN A 138 -2.93 -3.81 11.84
C ASN A 138 -2.49 -4.42 10.50
N PHE A 139 -1.20 -4.36 10.26
CA PHE A 139 -0.48 -5.03 9.19
C PHE A 139 -0.11 -6.44 9.65
N VAL A 140 -0.30 -7.43 8.78
CA VAL A 140 0.07 -8.82 9.05
C VAL A 140 1.31 -9.17 8.22
N ILE A 141 2.39 -9.50 8.90
CA ILE A 141 3.67 -9.93 8.32
C ILE A 141 3.76 -11.45 8.44
N ILE A 142 3.91 -12.12 7.31
CA ILE A 142 4.00 -13.57 7.20
C ILE A 142 5.41 -13.92 6.68
N SER A 143 6.11 -14.77 7.43
CA SER A 143 7.48 -15.13 7.07
C SER A 143 7.55 -15.80 5.70
N GLY A 144 8.48 -15.34 4.86
CA GLY A 144 8.69 -15.83 3.49
C GLY A 144 7.64 -15.38 2.47
N VAL A 145 6.69 -14.50 2.84
CA VAL A 145 5.62 -14.03 1.96
C VAL A 145 5.62 -12.52 1.78
N ASN A 146 5.63 -11.76 2.87
CA ASN A 146 5.61 -10.30 2.85
C ASN A 146 6.41 -9.75 4.01
N ASP A 147 7.63 -10.25 4.18
CA ASP A 147 8.50 -9.98 5.32
C ASP A 147 9.85 -9.38 4.95
N THR A 148 10.16 -9.17 3.67
CA THR A 148 11.46 -8.61 3.26
C THR A 148 11.37 -7.16 2.78
N ILE A 149 12.29 -6.34 3.27
CA ILE A 149 12.61 -5.01 2.71
C ILE A 149 14.02 -5.07 2.17
N GLU A 150 14.22 -4.61 0.93
CA GLU A 150 15.51 -4.53 0.25
C GLU A 150 15.74 -3.08 -0.18
N TRP A 151 16.97 -2.58 -0.06
CA TRP A 151 17.35 -1.25 -0.53
C TRP A 151 18.80 -1.23 -1.04
N ASN A 152 19.17 -0.16 -1.73
CA ASN A 152 20.55 0.15 -2.11
C ASN A 152 20.91 1.54 -1.59
N ASN A 153 22.09 1.67 -0.98
CA ASN A 153 22.57 2.92 -0.38
C ASN A 153 23.55 3.71 -1.29
N GLY A 154 23.73 3.26 -2.53
CA GLY A 154 24.74 3.73 -3.49
C GLY A 154 25.93 2.77 -3.64
N ASP A 155 26.33 2.10 -2.56
CA ASP A 155 27.52 1.25 -2.52
C ASP A 155 27.17 -0.24 -2.61
N ALA A 156 26.15 -0.67 -1.87
CA ALA A 156 25.74 -2.07 -1.79
C ALA A 156 24.22 -2.24 -1.69
N ASP A 157 23.77 -3.47 -1.97
CA ASP A 157 22.40 -3.91 -1.76
C ASP A 157 22.27 -4.50 -0.35
N PHE A 158 21.28 -4.04 0.39
CA PHE A 158 20.96 -4.46 1.75
C PHE A 158 19.55 -5.03 1.79
N TYR A 159 19.31 -5.96 2.71
CA TYR A 159 17.96 -6.49 2.93
C TYR A 159 17.77 -6.91 4.38
N VAL A 160 16.53 -6.78 4.86
CA VAL A 160 16.14 -7.22 6.20
C VAL A 160 14.85 -8.01 6.16
N ASN A 161 14.72 -8.95 7.08
CA ASN A 161 13.46 -9.66 7.32
C ASN A 161 12.78 -9.09 8.57
N ILE A 162 11.56 -8.61 8.40
CA ILE A 162 10.69 -8.20 9.49
C ILE A 162 10.11 -9.46 10.14
N THR A 163 10.13 -9.49 11.46
CA THR A 163 9.59 -10.64 12.21
C THR A 163 8.13 -10.86 11.84
N ALA A 164 7.71 -12.12 11.69
CA ALA A 164 6.31 -12.42 11.42
C ALA A 164 5.44 -12.04 12.62
N GLY A 165 4.31 -11.41 12.37
CA GLY A 165 3.46 -10.89 13.42
C GLY A 165 2.36 -9.96 12.92
N THR A 166 1.62 -9.42 13.87
CA THR A 166 0.57 -8.41 13.63
C THR A 166 1.06 -7.10 14.23
N TYR A 167 1.08 -6.05 13.43
CA TYR A 167 1.67 -4.76 13.79
C TYR A 167 0.64 -3.66 13.61
N THR A 168 0.54 -2.70 14.52
CA THR A 168 -0.05 -1.40 14.14
C THR A 168 0.85 -0.71 13.11
N GLY A 169 0.39 0.37 12.48
CA GLY A 169 1.26 1.15 11.59
C GLY A 169 2.51 1.68 12.30
N ALA A 170 2.37 2.15 13.55
CA ALA A 170 3.47 2.63 14.37
C ALA A 170 4.44 1.50 14.79
N ASP A 171 3.92 0.34 15.18
CA ASP A 171 4.76 -0.81 15.52
C ASP A 171 5.52 -1.32 14.31
N LEU A 172 4.88 -1.33 13.13
CA LEU A 172 5.53 -1.78 11.90
C LEU A 172 6.65 -0.81 11.51
N VAL A 173 6.43 0.50 11.61
CA VAL A 173 7.48 1.50 11.43
C VAL A 173 8.66 1.22 12.36
N THR A 174 8.40 0.98 13.64
CA THR A 174 9.46 0.71 14.63
C THR A 174 10.23 -0.56 14.30
N ALA A 175 9.53 -1.63 13.89
CA ALA A 175 10.14 -2.89 13.50
C ALA A 175 11.01 -2.75 12.25
N ILE A 176 10.54 -2.01 11.24
CA ILE A 176 11.30 -1.73 10.02
C ILE A 176 12.52 -0.89 10.34
N GLN A 177 12.34 0.22 11.07
CA GLN A 177 13.42 1.13 11.47
C GLN A 177 14.54 0.36 12.19
N THR A 178 14.17 -0.41 13.22
CA THR A 178 15.13 -1.20 14.01
C THR A 178 15.88 -2.21 13.15
N ALA A 179 15.19 -2.86 12.21
CA ALA A 179 15.82 -3.83 11.33
C ALA A 179 16.80 -3.16 10.35
N MET A 180 16.40 -2.04 9.75
CA MET A 180 17.26 -1.28 8.83
C MET A 180 18.50 -0.72 9.52
N ASP A 181 18.35 -0.11 10.72
CA ASP A 181 19.46 0.45 11.50
C ASP A 181 20.48 -0.62 11.94
N LEU A 182 20.06 -1.88 12.05
CA LEU A 182 20.94 -2.99 12.40
C LEU A 182 21.77 -3.49 11.20
N GLU A 183 21.22 -3.39 9.99
CA GLU A 183 21.81 -3.97 8.77
C GLU A 183 22.70 -2.98 8.01
N ASP A 184 22.36 -1.69 8.04
CA ASP A 184 23.13 -0.62 7.37
C ASP A 184 23.40 0.54 8.35
N ASP A 185 24.57 0.49 8.97
CA ASP A 185 25.04 1.55 9.88
C ASP A 185 25.57 2.80 9.14
N SER A 186 25.72 2.72 7.82
CA SER A 186 26.25 3.79 6.97
C SER A 186 25.19 4.78 6.52
N LEU A 187 23.92 4.38 6.52
CA LEU A 187 22.79 5.18 6.05
C LEU A 187 21.67 5.24 7.10
N THR A 188 21.49 6.42 7.71
CA THR A 188 20.31 6.65 8.57
C THR A 188 19.06 6.89 7.72
N VAL A 189 18.09 5.98 7.79
CA VAL A 189 16.78 6.12 7.12
C VAL A 189 15.70 6.26 8.17
N THR A 190 14.96 7.36 8.18
CA THR A 190 13.77 7.53 9.03
C THR A 190 12.53 6.95 8.37
N VAL A 191 11.89 5.98 9.02
CA VAL A 191 10.63 5.38 8.61
C VAL A 191 9.48 6.02 9.39
N SER A 192 8.37 6.28 8.72
CA SER A 192 7.16 6.86 9.35
C SER A 192 5.90 6.34 8.67
N TYR A 193 4.78 6.34 9.40
CA TYR A 193 3.47 5.97 8.89
C TYR A 193 2.46 7.02 9.34
N ASN A 194 1.74 7.60 8.38
CA ASN A 194 0.70 8.58 8.67
C ASN A 194 -0.65 7.86 8.71
N GLU A 195 -1.22 7.71 9.92
CA GLU A 195 -2.46 6.94 10.12
C GLU A 195 -3.69 7.58 9.47
N LEU A 196 -3.67 8.90 9.31
CA LEU A 196 -4.77 9.65 8.71
C LEU A 196 -4.88 9.32 7.22
N ILE A 197 -3.75 9.39 6.51
CA ILE A 197 -3.71 9.12 5.07
C ILE A 197 -3.33 7.67 4.74
N GLY A 198 -2.90 6.86 5.70
CA GLY A 198 -2.52 5.45 5.52
C GLY A 198 -1.22 5.22 4.75
N LYS A 199 -0.29 6.17 4.72
CA LYS A 199 0.93 6.05 3.88
C LYS A 199 2.19 5.89 4.72
N PHE A 200 3.08 5.01 4.26
CA PHE A 200 4.45 4.93 4.75
C PHE A 200 5.33 5.97 4.06
N ARG A 201 6.37 6.41 4.75
CA ARG A 201 7.38 7.31 4.23
C ARG A 201 8.75 6.91 4.78
N PHE A 202 9.72 6.80 3.90
CA PHE A 202 11.12 6.52 4.18
C PHE A 202 11.94 7.75 3.80
N VAL A 203 12.80 8.22 4.69
CA VAL A 203 13.63 9.42 4.46
C VAL A 203 15.06 9.12 4.83
N ALA A 204 15.95 9.04 3.85
CA ALA A 204 17.38 8.97 4.11
C ALA A 204 17.93 10.33 4.54
N ALA A 205 18.77 10.36 5.57
CA ALA A 205 19.36 11.59 6.08
C ALA A 205 20.36 12.22 5.08
N SER A 206 21.04 11.39 4.29
CA SER A 206 21.99 11.80 3.24
C SER A 206 22.24 10.62 2.29
N GLY A 207 23.12 10.79 1.29
CA GLY A 207 23.55 9.69 0.41
C GLY A 207 22.55 9.30 -0.66
N THR A 208 22.70 8.08 -1.18
CA THR A 208 21.76 7.46 -2.13
C THR A 208 20.86 6.53 -1.34
N PHE A 209 19.55 6.52 -1.63
CA PHE A 209 18.63 5.56 -1.05
C PHE A 209 17.63 5.11 -2.12
N ILE A 210 17.64 3.81 -2.39
CA ILE A 210 16.82 3.21 -3.44
C ILE A 210 16.09 2.03 -2.82
N LEU A 211 14.79 2.17 -2.59
CA LEU A 211 13.97 1.10 -2.03
C LEU A 211 13.61 0.09 -3.12
N LYS A 212 14.02 -1.17 -2.95
CA LYS A 212 13.93 -2.25 -3.94
C LYS A 212 12.77 -3.19 -3.66
N LEU A 213 11.57 -2.66 -3.49
CA LEU A 213 10.40 -3.46 -3.11
C LEU A 213 10.11 -4.56 -4.12
N PHE A 214 10.30 -4.32 -5.41
CA PHE A 214 9.74 -5.20 -6.43
C PHE A 214 10.72 -5.58 -7.55
N ASN A 215 11.95 -5.07 -7.47
CA ASN A 215 13.05 -5.28 -8.42
C ASN A 215 14.33 -5.76 -7.70
N GLY A 216 14.21 -6.08 -6.41
CA GLY A 216 15.27 -6.67 -5.62
C GLY A 216 15.41 -8.19 -5.83
N THR A 217 16.46 -8.74 -5.24
CA THR A 217 16.75 -10.17 -5.17
C THR A 217 15.59 -10.95 -4.54
N TYR A 218 14.87 -10.35 -3.59
CA TYR A 218 13.80 -11.00 -2.82
C TYR A 218 12.38 -10.52 -3.18
N SER A 219 12.16 -10.11 -4.43
CA SER A 219 10.87 -9.56 -4.91
C SER A 219 9.65 -10.48 -4.69
N TYR A 220 9.84 -11.80 -4.56
CA TYR A 220 8.76 -12.77 -4.33
C TYR A 220 8.22 -12.80 -2.90
N ARG A 221 8.93 -12.20 -1.92
CA ARG A 221 8.57 -12.16 -0.50
C ARG A 221 8.55 -10.74 0.08
N THR A 222 8.47 -9.76 -0.82
CA THR A 222 8.59 -8.34 -0.50
C THR A 222 7.42 -7.80 0.32
N MET A 223 7.71 -6.78 1.12
CA MET A 223 6.73 -5.96 1.80
C MET A 223 6.07 -4.90 0.91
N GLY A 224 6.37 -4.84 -0.39
CA GLY A 224 5.91 -3.77 -1.28
C GLY A 224 4.42 -3.48 -1.18
N TYR A 225 3.58 -4.50 -1.33
CA TYR A 225 2.12 -4.32 -1.17
C TYR A 225 1.71 -3.93 0.25
N THR A 226 2.36 -4.50 1.26
CA THR A 226 2.10 -4.17 2.68
C THR A 226 2.36 -2.70 2.97
N LEU A 227 3.39 -2.13 2.32
CA LEU A 227 3.80 -0.74 2.46
C LEU A 227 3.07 0.19 1.48
N GLY A 228 2.12 -0.30 0.69
CA GLY A 228 1.34 0.52 -0.23
C GLY A 228 2.10 0.96 -1.49
N CYS A 229 3.07 0.17 -1.92
CA CYS A 229 3.71 0.33 -3.22
C CYS A 229 2.80 -0.25 -4.32
N ASP A 230 2.58 0.53 -5.39
CA ASP A 230 1.83 0.11 -6.57
C ASP A 230 2.80 -0.40 -7.63
N PRO A 231 2.97 -1.72 -7.84
CA PRO A 231 3.88 -2.22 -8.86
C PRO A 231 3.46 -1.80 -10.27
N ALA A 232 2.19 -1.48 -10.54
CA ALA A 232 1.85 -0.96 -11.87
C ALA A 232 2.38 0.46 -12.11
N VAL A 233 2.71 1.21 -11.06
CA VAL A 233 3.34 2.53 -11.14
C VAL A 233 4.86 2.41 -10.92
N ASP A 234 5.26 1.53 -10.01
CA ASP A 234 6.63 1.40 -9.52
C ASP A 234 7.42 0.28 -10.20
N GLN A 235 6.76 -0.77 -10.70
CA GLN A 235 7.35 -1.80 -11.57
C GLN A 235 7.05 -1.59 -13.06
N SER A 236 6.01 -0.88 -13.51
CA SER A 236 5.83 -0.65 -14.97
C SER A 236 6.98 0.14 -15.59
N THR A 237 7.83 0.66 -14.72
CA THR A 237 9.05 1.37 -14.98
C THR A 237 10.30 0.48 -14.88
N LEU A 238 10.12 -0.84 -14.76
CA LEU A 238 11.12 -1.86 -15.10
C LEU A 238 11.57 -1.76 -16.57
N ASN A 239 10.81 -1.05 -17.41
CA ASN A 239 11.28 -0.57 -18.70
C ASN A 239 11.57 0.94 -18.77
N ALA A 240 11.00 1.80 -17.91
CA ALA A 240 11.41 3.20 -17.70
C ALA A 240 10.52 3.93 -16.67
N PHE A 241 11.07 4.68 -15.69
CA PHE A 241 10.42 5.83 -14.97
C PHE A 241 9.72 5.75 -13.57
N ASN A 242 10.24 5.05 -12.54
CA ASN A 242 10.07 5.49 -11.14
C ASN A 242 11.38 5.41 -10.34
N TRP A 243 12.43 6.02 -10.90
CA TRP A 243 13.81 5.98 -10.38
C TRP A 243 14.22 7.42 -10.08
N GLY A 244 13.77 7.97 -8.94
CA GLY A 244 14.13 9.32 -8.50
C GLY A 244 13.93 10.44 -9.55
N SER A 245 14.59 11.59 -9.31
CA SER A 245 14.73 12.60 -10.36
C SER A 245 15.78 12.09 -11.34
N TRP A 246 15.34 11.77 -12.55
CA TRP A 246 16.24 11.42 -13.64
C TRP A 246 17.04 12.67 -14.03
N ASN A 247 18.33 12.66 -13.71
CA ASN A 247 19.24 13.63 -14.29
C ASN A 247 19.52 13.18 -15.73
N HIS A 248 19.27 14.09 -16.66
CA HIS A 248 19.65 13.92 -18.05
C HIS A 248 21.03 14.54 -18.21
N ASP A 249 22.02 13.71 -18.52
CA ASP A 249 23.33 14.18 -18.88
C ASP A 249 23.63 13.82 -20.33
N THR A 250 24.30 14.74 -21.01
CA THR A 250 24.62 14.66 -22.44
C THR A 250 26.11 14.72 -22.61
N GLY A 251 26.71 13.60 -23.02
CA GLY A 251 28.11 13.52 -23.39
C GLY A 251 28.27 13.56 -24.91
N THR A 252 29.20 14.36 -25.40
CA THR A 252 29.61 14.32 -26.81
C THR A 252 30.88 13.49 -26.94
N VAL A 253 30.81 12.41 -27.70
CA VAL A 253 31.98 11.58 -28.01
C VAL A 253 32.41 11.83 -29.45
N THR A 254 33.65 12.25 -29.63
CA THR A 254 34.28 12.32 -30.95
C THR A 254 35.16 11.09 -31.14
N ALA A 255 34.91 10.31 -32.19
CA ALA A 255 35.71 9.13 -32.51
C ALA A 255 37.18 9.53 -32.76
N ILE A 256 38.10 8.99 -31.96
CA ILE A 256 39.50 9.44 -31.87
C ILE A 256 40.34 8.96 -33.08
N ALA A 257 40.02 7.82 -33.67
CA ALA A 257 40.55 7.29 -34.95
C ALA A 257 39.83 5.97 -35.28
N SER A 258 39.86 5.52 -36.55
CA SER A 258 39.42 4.16 -36.88
C SER A 258 40.22 3.13 -36.08
N GLY A 259 39.56 2.29 -35.29
CA GLY A 259 40.21 1.28 -34.44
C GLY A 259 40.28 1.62 -32.94
N SER A 260 39.90 2.82 -32.51
CA SER A 260 39.93 3.23 -31.09
C SER A 260 38.53 3.44 -30.53
N ALA A 261 38.20 2.78 -29.41
CA ALA A 261 36.95 3.00 -28.69
C ALA A 261 37.06 4.19 -27.74
N ALA A 262 36.04 5.04 -27.71
CA ALA A 262 35.87 6.01 -26.64
C ALA A 262 35.17 5.36 -25.45
N ILE A 263 35.64 5.65 -24.24
CA ILE A 263 35.03 5.14 -23.01
C ILE A 263 34.34 6.31 -22.32
N ILE A 264 33.03 6.18 -22.14
CA ILE A 264 32.25 7.05 -21.26
C ILE A 264 32.16 6.33 -19.92
N SER A 265 32.92 6.82 -18.94
CA SER A 265 32.71 6.41 -17.55
C SER A 265 31.42 7.04 -17.05
N LEU A 266 30.55 6.25 -16.45
CA LEU A 266 29.32 6.73 -15.86
C LEU A 266 29.52 6.75 -14.34
N ASP A 267 29.29 7.90 -13.73
CA ASP A 267 29.47 8.05 -12.28
C ASP A 267 28.47 7.22 -11.47
N GLN A 268 27.36 6.80 -12.09
CA GLN A 268 26.28 6.01 -11.49
C GLN A 268 25.72 4.99 -12.48
N ARG A 269 25.01 3.96 -11.98
CA ARG A 269 24.36 2.95 -12.83
C ARG A 269 23.24 3.63 -13.64
N CYS A 270 23.37 3.65 -14.96
CA CYS A 270 22.34 4.21 -15.84
C CYS A 270 21.18 3.23 -16.03
N GLY A 271 20.00 3.74 -16.37
CA GLY A 271 18.82 2.93 -16.68
C GLY A 271 18.50 2.89 -18.18
N ILE A 272 18.54 4.04 -18.84
CA ILE A 272 18.35 4.15 -20.30
C ILE A 272 19.52 4.93 -20.87
N ILE A 273 20.09 4.37 -21.92
CA ILE A 273 21.13 5.03 -22.70
C ILE A 273 20.57 5.23 -24.10
N GLU A 274 20.44 6.48 -24.50
CA GLU A 274 20.10 6.88 -25.84
C GLU A 274 21.37 7.32 -26.57
N VAL A 275 21.67 6.66 -27.68
CA VAL A 275 22.78 7.06 -28.55
C VAL A 275 22.21 7.61 -29.85
N GLU A 276 22.58 8.84 -30.17
CA GLU A 276 22.19 9.53 -31.40
C GLU A 276 23.43 9.83 -32.25
N ASN A 277 23.44 9.34 -33.49
CA ASN A 277 24.46 9.71 -34.47
C ASN A 277 24.13 11.08 -35.06
N THR A 278 24.75 12.12 -34.52
CA THR A 278 24.50 13.51 -34.94
C THR A 278 25.15 13.85 -36.28
N THR A 279 26.17 13.08 -36.71
CA THR A 279 26.84 13.27 -38.00
C THR A 279 26.04 12.79 -39.22
N LYS A 280 24.95 12.02 -39.03
CA LYS A 280 24.07 11.51 -40.09
C LYS A 280 24.77 10.73 -41.21
N ALA A 281 25.98 10.24 -40.97
CA ALA A 281 26.69 9.35 -41.89
C ALA A 281 26.21 7.90 -41.69
N GLU A 282 26.09 7.13 -42.78
CA GLU A 282 25.76 5.71 -42.79
C GLU A 282 26.91 4.87 -42.19
N ASN A 283 26.97 4.81 -40.85
CA ASN A 283 28.09 4.21 -40.12
C ASN A 283 27.60 3.21 -39.10
N ASN A 284 28.19 2.02 -39.02
CA ASN A 284 27.85 1.13 -37.91
C ASN A 284 28.36 1.73 -36.60
N LEU A 285 27.47 1.72 -35.60
CA LEU A 285 27.79 2.07 -34.23
C LEU A 285 27.96 0.78 -33.46
N HIS A 286 29.08 0.62 -32.77
CA HIS A 286 29.35 -0.56 -31.96
C HIS A 286 29.39 -0.12 -30.50
N VAL A 287 28.49 -0.69 -29.69
CA VAL A 287 28.38 -0.35 -28.27
C VAL A 287 28.71 -1.57 -27.42
N SER A 288 29.54 -1.37 -26.41
CA SER A 288 29.79 -2.35 -25.36
C SER A 288 29.53 -1.70 -24.00
N PHE A 289 28.98 -2.49 -23.07
CA PHE A 289 28.62 -2.05 -21.74
C PHE A 289 29.59 -2.67 -20.71
N ASP A 290 29.91 -1.93 -19.65
CA ASP A 290 30.79 -2.35 -18.55
C ASP A 290 32.20 -2.78 -18.97
N GLY A 291 32.68 -2.17 -20.06
CA GLY A 291 34.03 -2.41 -20.54
C GLY A 291 34.24 -3.80 -21.15
N GLY A 292 33.18 -4.58 -21.43
CA GLY A 292 33.29 -5.85 -22.13
C GLY A 292 33.93 -5.69 -23.53
N ASP A 293 34.56 -6.75 -24.02
CA ASP A 293 35.16 -6.77 -25.37
C ASP A 293 34.15 -7.19 -26.46
N THR A 294 32.92 -7.55 -26.05
CA THR A 294 31.85 -7.92 -26.98
C THR A 294 31.03 -6.68 -27.31
N PHE A 295 31.04 -6.29 -28.58
CA PHE A 295 30.28 -5.14 -29.06
C PHE A 295 28.97 -5.59 -29.71
N THR A 296 27.90 -4.87 -29.40
CA THR A 296 26.65 -4.93 -30.15
C THR A 296 26.73 -3.94 -31.30
N THR A 297 26.69 -4.46 -32.53
CA THR A 297 26.64 -3.63 -33.73
C THR A 297 25.22 -3.14 -33.97
N ILE A 298 25.05 -1.83 -33.99
CA ILE A 298 23.85 -1.11 -34.35
C ILE A 298 24.08 -0.60 -35.78
N TYR A 299 23.42 -1.24 -36.73
CA TYR A 299 23.48 -0.85 -38.13
C TYR A 299 22.76 0.49 -38.29
N ALA A 300 23.51 1.56 -38.55
CA ALA A 300 22.93 2.89 -38.61
C ALA A 300 22.12 3.09 -39.88
N LEU A 301 20.83 3.32 -39.67
CA LEU A 301 20.05 4.27 -40.43
C LEU A 301 19.75 5.40 -39.43
N THR A 302 19.96 6.65 -39.82
CA THR A 302 19.69 7.87 -39.03
C THR A 302 18.58 7.67 -37.99
N GLY A 303 18.89 7.73 -36.69
CA GLY A 303 17.94 7.46 -35.63
C GLY A 303 18.56 7.48 -34.24
N ARG A 304 17.68 7.59 -33.24
CA ARG A 304 17.99 7.50 -31.82
C ARG A 304 17.77 6.06 -31.37
N TYR A 305 18.75 5.47 -30.71
CA TYR A 305 18.69 4.10 -30.22
C TYR A 305 18.71 4.07 -28.70
N SER A 306 17.68 3.49 -28.10
CA SER A 306 17.53 3.41 -26.64
C SER A 306 17.84 1.99 -26.16
N PHE A 307 18.74 1.90 -25.19
CA PHE A 307 19.24 0.66 -24.61
C PHE A 307 18.88 0.61 -23.12
N PRO A 308 18.02 -0.32 -22.68
CA PRO A 308 17.69 -0.47 -21.26
C PRO A 308 18.73 -1.39 -20.58
N PHE A 309 19.85 -0.84 -20.12
CA PHE A 309 20.88 -1.61 -19.43
C PHE A 309 21.42 -0.85 -18.21
N ARG A 310 21.73 -1.61 -17.15
CA ARG A 310 22.55 -1.14 -16.04
C ARG A 310 24.02 -1.31 -16.41
N CYS A 311 24.74 -0.21 -16.57
CA CYS A 311 26.20 -0.22 -16.74
C CYS A 311 26.84 0.96 -16.00
N THR A 312 28.10 0.79 -15.62
CA THR A 312 29.01 1.79 -15.04
C THR A 312 29.96 2.38 -16.08
N SER A 313 30.02 1.80 -17.28
CA SER A 313 30.72 2.41 -18.42
C SER A 313 30.11 1.99 -19.76
N ILE A 314 30.24 2.88 -20.75
CA ILE A 314 29.85 2.61 -22.14
C ILE A 314 31.10 2.78 -23.00
N LYS A 315 31.47 1.72 -23.73
CA LYS A 315 32.46 1.78 -24.79
C LYS A 315 31.76 1.98 -26.12
N ILE A 316 32.08 3.07 -26.82
CA ILE A 316 31.56 3.37 -28.14
C ILE A 316 32.68 3.27 -29.16
N TYR A 317 32.45 2.46 -30.18
CA TYR A 317 33.33 2.29 -31.31
C TYR A 317 32.59 2.66 -32.61
N ALA A 318 33.26 3.41 -33.47
CA ALA A 318 32.74 3.86 -34.76
C ALA A 318 33.70 3.44 -35.88
N ASP A 319 33.14 2.95 -36.98
CA ASP A 319 33.92 2.48 -38.13
C ASP A 319 34.65 3.62 -38.86
N ILE A 320 34.24 4.88 -38.66
CA ILE A 320 34.79 6.05 -39.36
C ILE A 320 35.36 7.06 -38.35
N SER A 321 36.58 7.52 -38.63
CA SER A 321 37.25 8.59 -37.87
C SER A 321 36.49 9.91 -37.99
N GLY A 322 36.35 10.64 -36.88
CA GLY A 322 35.73 11.98 -36.85
C GLY A 322 34.20 12.00 -36.81
N ALA A 323 33.54 10.84 -36.67
CA ALA A 323 32.12 10.81 -36.33
C ALA A 323 31.88 11.30 -34.90
N THR A 324 30.82 12.08 -34.71
CA THR A 324 30.39 12.60 -33.41
C THR A 324 29.10 11.94 -33.01
N TYR A 325 29.04 11.46 -31.78
CA TYR A 325 27.86 10.85 -31.19
C TYR A 325 27.46 11.64 -29.96
N GLU A 326 26.16 11.89 -29.85
CA GLU A 326 25.56 12.39 -28.62
C GLU A 326 25.04 11.19 -27.85
N VAL A 327 25.52 11.06 -26.63
CA VAL A 327 25.04 10.03 -25.69
C VAL A 327 24.27 10.76 -24.63
N SER A 328 22.96 10.58 -24.69
CA SER A 328 22.04 10.98 -23.65
C SER A 328 21.84 9.77 -22.76
N TYR A 329 22.12 9.90 -21.47
CA TYR A 329 21.84 8.82 -20.54
C TYR A 329 21.04 9.34 -19.36
N THR A 330 20.20 8.46 -18.87
CA THR A 330 19.40 8.70 -17.70
C THR A 330 19.97 7.84 -16.59
N TYR A 331 20.36 8.48 -15.49
CA TYR A 331 20.87 7.81 -14.30
C TYR A 331 20.00 8.11 -13.08
N GLU A 332 19.96 7.17 -12.15
CA GLU A 332 19.22 7.30 -10.91
C GLU A 332 20.00 8.17 -9.93
N SER A 333 19.56 9.41 -9.71
CA SER A 333 19.96 10.09 -8.48
C SER A 333 19.09 9.50 -7.36
N GLY A 334 19.70 8.81 -6.40
CA GLY A 334 18.97 8.30 -5.23
C GLY A 334 18.05 9.37 -4.66
N SER A 335 16.78 9.03 -4.45
CA SER A 335 15.88 9.94 -3.75
C SER A 335 16.10 9.78 -2.26
N LEU A 336 16.33 10.88 -1.55
CA LEU A 336 16.36 10.87 -0.09
C LEU A 336 14.98 10.60 0.51
N THR A 337 13.91 10.49 -0.29
CA THR A 337 12.56 10.24 0.22
C THR A 337 11.80 9.29 -0.70
N TRP A 338 11.18 8.26 -0.11
CA TRP A 338 10.13 7.47 -0.72
C TRP A 338 8.85 7.61 0.11
N VAL A 339 7.69 7.67 -0.57
CA VAL A 339 6.37 7.70 0.06
C VAL A 339 5.50 6.69 -0.67
N SER A 340 4.71 5.91 0.05
CA SER A 340 3.77 4.96 -0.55
C SER A 340 2.88 5.60 -1.61
N ASP A 341 2.69 4.93 -2.74
CA ASP A 341 1.78 5.40 -3.79
C ASP A 341 0.35 5.30 -3.33
N VAL A 342 0.04 4.20 -2.65
CA VAL A 342 -1.29 3.88 -2.15
C VAL A 342 -1.29 3.87 -0.65
N PRO A 343 -2.39 4.33 -0.06
CA PRO A 343 -2.58 4.16 1.36
C PRO A 343 -3.00 2.72 1.69
N VAL A 344 -2.48 2.23 2.80
CA VAL A 344 -2.67 0.90 3.34
C VAL A 344 -3.12 1.05 4.79
N PHE A 345 -4.32 0.57 5.11
CA PHE A 345 -4.97 0.82 6.41
C PHE A 345 -5.00 -0.40 7.34
N GLY A 346 -4.35 -1.51 6.97
CA GLY A 346 -4.46 -2.77 7.70
C GLY A 346 -5.86 -3.40 7.67
N ILE A 347 -6.73 -2.97 6.75
CA ILE A 347 -8.07 -3.54 6.54
C ILE A 347 -7.93 -4.86 5.74
N PRO A 348 -8.65 -5.93 6.11
CA PRO A 348 -8.65 -7.16 5.33
C PRO A 348 -9.06 -6.92 3.88
N LYS A 349 -8.29 -7.46 2.93
CA LYS A 349 -8.49 -7.27 1.48
C LYS A 349 -9.91 -7.58 1.00
N LEU A 350 -10.58 -8.58 1.59
CA LEU A 350 -11.97 -8.91 1.23
C LEU A 350 -12.97 -7.81 1.64
N ILE A 351 -12.75 -7.15 2.78
CA ILE A 351 -13.59 -6.03 3.22
C ILE A 351 -13.35 -4.80 2.33
N GLU A 352 -12.08 -4.51 2.03
CA GLU A 352 -11.75 -3.42 1.11
C GLU A 352 -12.34 -3.66 -0.29
N LEU A 353 -12.22 -4.89 -0.81
CA LEU A 353 -12.79 -5.27 -2.11
C LEU A 353 -14.32 -5.15 -2.11
N ALA A 354 -15.01 -5.60 -1.05
CA ALA A 354 -16.44 -5.43 -0.93
C ALA A 354 -16.83 -3.94 -0.91
N CYS A 355 -16.02 -3.10 -0.25
CA CYS A 355 -16.20 -1.66 -0.25
C CYS A 355 -16.08 -1.08 -1.67
N HIS A 356 -15.05 -1.46 -2.43
CA HIS A 356 -14.87 -1.05 -3.83
C HIS A 356 -16.04 -1.47 -4.71
N GLN A 357 -16.51 -2.71 -4.56
CA GLN A 357 -17.64 -3.24 -5.33
C GLN A 357 -18.95 -2.50 -5.03
N LEU A 358 -19.21 -2.17 -3.76
CA LEU A 358 -20.37 -1.34 -3.39
C LEU A 358 -20.27 0.07 -3.96
N VAL A 359 -19.08 0.69 -3.92
CA VAL A 359 -18.88 2.02 -4.53
C VAL A 359 -19.11 1.99 -6.04
N GLN A 360 -18.58 0.98 -6.74
CA GLN A 360 -18.84 0.80 -8.17
C GLN A 360 -20.35 0.62 -8.44
N MET A 361 -21.04 -0.18 -7.62
CA MET A 361 -22.48 -0.39 -7.73
C MET A 361 -23.25 0.94 -7.56
N TYR A 362 -22.95 1.73 -6.52
CA TYR A 362 -23.57 3.04 -6.31
C TYR A 362 -23.26 4.02 -7.45
N TRP A 363 -22.04 4.00 -7.98
CA TRP A 363 -21.66 4.78 -9.15
C TRP A 363 -22.48 4.43 -10.37
N GLU A 364 -22.65 3.14 -10.69
CA GLU A 364 -23.46 2.69 -11.82
C GLU A 364 -24.94 3.09 -11.68
N TYR A 365 -25.47 3.08 -10.46
CA TYR A 365 -26.85 3.50 -10.17
C TYR A 365 -27.07 5.01 -10.15
N SER A 366 -26.02 5.81 -9.96
CA SER A 366 -26.11 7.28 -9.95
C SER A 366 -26.54 7.89 -11.29
N GLY A 367 -26.62 7.10 -12.36
CA GLY A 367 -26.99 7.56 -13.70
C GLY A 367 -25.87 8.30 -14.45
N ARG A 368 -24.72 8.57 -13.82
CA ARG A 368 -23.52 9.11 -14.50
C ARG A 368 -22.81 8.08 -15.38
N SER A 369 -23.01 6.78 -15.15
CA SER A 369 -22.55 5.72 -16.06
C SER A 369 -23.51 5.62 -17.25
N ALA A 370 -23.29 6.43 -18.28
CA ALA A 370 -24.15 6.42 -19.46
C ALA A 370 -24.14 5.08 -20.23
N HIS A 371 -23.23 4.13 -19.94
CA HIS A 371 -22.87 3.11 -20.94
C HIS A 371 -22.85 1.62 -20.56
N ARG A 372 -22.97 1.18 -19.30
CA ARG A 372 -23.13 -0.27 -19.01
C ARG A 372 -23.96 -0.48 -17.77
N ARG A 373 -25.22 -0.86 -17.97
CA ARG A 373 -26.15 -1.24 -16.92
C ARG A 373 -26.00 -2.74 -16.64
N LEU A 374 -25.25 -3.12 -15.62
CA LEU A 374 -25.29 -4.48 -15.08
C LEU A 374 -26.68 -4.71 -14.43
N GLY A 375 -27.35 -5.80 -14.78
CA GLY A 375 -28.45 -6.36 -13.99
C GLY A 375 -29.82 -5.66 -14.01
N TYR A 376 -30.09 -4.70 -14.89
CA TYR A 376 -31.43 -4.08 -14.90
C TYR A 376 -32.52 -5.05 -15.40
N LYS A 377 -33.36 -5.54 -14.49
CA LYS A 377 -34.69 -6.06 -14.81
C LYS A 377 -35.63 -4.85 -15.00
N SER A 378 -35.77 -4.38 -16.23
CA SER A 378 -36.74 -3.32 -16.52
C SER A 378 -38.16 -3.85 -16.32
N ILE A 379 -38.83 -3.46 -15.23
CA ILE A 379 -40.29 -3.57 -15.15
C ILE A 379 -40.84 -2.33 -15.85
N SER A 380 -41.00 -2.46 -17.16
CA SER A 380 -41.80 -1.54 -17.96
C SER A 380 -43.27 -1.85 -17.67
N THR A 381 -44.02 -0.84 -17.23
CA THR A 381 -45.15 -0.27 -17.99
C THR A 381 -45.68 0.95 -17.22
N ASP A 382 -45.64 2.11 -17.86
CA ASP A 382 -46.35 3.36 -17.53
C ASP A 382 -45.81 4.28 -16.41
N MET A 383 -45.35 5.45 -16.86
CA MET A 383 -45.28 6.77 -16.19
C MET A 383 -44.70 6.93 -14.77
N GLY A 384 -43.88 6.00 -14.28
CA GLY A 384 -43.08 6.23 -13.09
C GLY A 384 -42.06 5.12 -12.86
N ALA A 385 -40.89 5.19 -13.49
CA ALA A 385 -39.85 4.19 -13.30
C ALA A 385 -39.21 4.36 -11.91
N THR A 386 -39.64 3.53 -10.95
CA THR A 386 -38.90 3.32 -9.71
C THR A 386 -37.64 2.52 -10.05
N ILE A 387 -36.46 3.09 -9.78
CA ILE A 387 -35.20 2.36 -9.86
C ILE A 387 -35.15 1.46 -8.62
N SER A 388 -35.42 0.17 -8.76
CA SER A 388 -35.20 -0.81 -7.67
C SER A 388 -33.74 -1.28 -7.71
N PHE A 389 -33.10 -1.36 -6.54
CA PHE A 389 -31.77 -1.95 -6.41
C PHE A 389 -31.83 -3.42 -6.80
N ASP A 390 -30.79 -3.93 -7.47
CA ASP A 390 -30.60 -5.36 -7.60
C ASP A 390 -30.07 -5.88 -6.26
N GLU A 391 -31.00 -6.14 -5.33
CA GLU A 391 -30.70 -6.62 -3.98
C GLU A 391 -29.80 -7.87 -4.01
N GLU A 392 -29.86 -8.66 -5.08
CA GLU A 392 -29.02 -9.86 -5.27
C GLU A 392 -27.53 -9.52 -5.44
N ILE A 393 -27.19 -8.41 -6.11
CA ILE A 393 -25.79 -8.00 -6.28
C ILE A 393 -25.22 -7.53 -4.95
N GLU A 394 -25.96 -6.68 -4.23
CA GLU A 394 -25.55 -6.19 -2.94
C GLU A 394 -25.38 -7.33 -1.94
N ASP A 395 -26.36 -8.24 -1.86
CA ASP A 395 -26.30 -9.42 -0.99
C ASP A 395 -25.15 -10.34 -1.34
N ARG A 396 -24.78 -10.47 -2.62
CA ARG A 396 -23.60 -11.24 -3.03
C ARG A 396 -22.30 -10.56 -2.60
N ILE A 397 -22.20 -9.23 -2.73
CA ILE A 397 -21.02 -8.47 -2.28
C ILE A 397 -20.89 -8.60 -0.76
N LEU A 398 -21.95 -8.33 -0.01
CA LEU A 398 -21.96 -8.48 1.45
C LEU A 398 -21.79 -9.94 1.89
N GLY A 399 -22.33 -10.89 1.14
CA GLY A 399 -22.15 -12.32 1.38
C GLY A 399 -20.69 -12.77 1.30
N SER A 400 -19.86 -12.10 0.48
CA SER A 400 -18.43 -12.39 0.39
C SER A 400 -17.64 -12.09 1.68
N ILE A 401 -18.18 -11.23 2.55
CA ILE A 401 -17.59 -10.84 3.83
C ILE A 401 -18.30 -11.47 5.04
N ASN A 402 -19.18 -12.46 4.82
CA ASN A 402 -19.87 -13.16 5.92
C ASN A 402 -18.93 -13.81 6.94
N SER A 403 -17.71 -14.20 6.54
CA SER A 403 -16.70 -14.73 7.47
C SER A 403 -16.24 -13.72 8.53
N PHE A 404 -16.44 -12.42 8.27
CA PHE A 404 -16.17 -11.34 9.22
C PHE A 404 -17.38 -10.97 10.05
N LYS A 405 -18.57 -11.48 9.70
CA LYS A 405 -19.78 -11.31 10.50
C LYS A 405 -19.58 -12.13 11.77
N ARG A 406 -19.74 -11.47 12.91
CA ARG A 406 -19.64 -12.17 14.17
C ARG A 406 -20.80 -13.16 14.26
N ILE A 407 -20.51 -14.42 14.55
CA ILE A 407 -21.52 -15.35 15.05
C ILE A 407 -21.80 -14.85 16.48
N LEU A 408 -22.84 -14.02 16.64
CA LEU A 408 -23.44 -13.80 17.96
C LEU A 408 -24.08 -15.14 18.33
N ILE A 409 -23.38 -15.92 19.16
CA ILE A 409 -23.91 -17.16 19.74
C ILE A 409 -24.82 -16.82 20.90
#